data_AF-A0A060BY91-F1
#
_entry.id   AF-A0A060BY91-F1
#
_cell.length_a   1.000
_cell.length_b   1.000
_cell.length_c   1.000
_cell.angle_alpha   90.00
_cell.angle_beta   90.00
_cell.angle_gamma   90.00
#
_symmetry.space_group_name_H-M   'P 1'
#
loop_
_entity.id
_entity.type
_entity.pdbx_description
1 polymer ?
#
loop_
_entity_poly.entity_id
_entity_poly.type
_entity_poly.pdbx_seq_one_letter_code
_entity_poly.pdbx_strand_id
1 'polypeptide(L)'
;VNDPRMSVAGMVYGACGGWPSTAPERSVVDAGISSLHYGDSSGLVMELLGEASRQTAFGWDDLVRYLELDADGSLNKDVLAVALPRLRDSAEKTGMSVVDARRAYLASLSPRLATAAECNLRLVRVQSRLAWLLRGPRTSQDLPALIVALEGQRLL
;
A
#
# COMPACT_ATOMS: atom_id res chain seq x y z
N VAL A 1 8.62 7.63 -6.64
CA VAL A 1 7.25 7.37 -6.15
C VAL A 1 6.36 6.74 -7.22
N ASN A 2 6.53 7.02 -8.52
CA ASN A 2 5.80 6.31 -9.57
C ASN A 2 6.76 5.83 -10.67
N ASP A 3 7.52 4.77 -10.37
CA ASP A 3 8.39 4.13 -11.35
C ASP A 3 7.53 3.22 -12.25
N PRO A 4 7.50 3.41 -13.58
CA PRO A 4 6.61 2.66 -14.47
C PRO A 4 6.86 1.14 -14.44
N ARG A 5 8.05 0.70 -14.01
CA ARG A 5 8.38 -0.72 -13.83
C ARG A 5 7.51 -1.37 -12.76
N MET A 6 7.03 -0.60 -11.79
CA MET A 6 6.12 -1.09 -10.74
C MET A 6 4.70 -1.37 -11.26
N SER A 7 4.35 -0.89 -12.45
CA SER A 7 3.04 -1.12 -13.06
C SER A 7 2.94 -2.46 -13.79
N VAL A 8 4.07 -3.13 -14.08
CA VAL A 8 4.11 -4.35 -14.92
C VAL A 8 3.22 -5.46 -14.35
N ALA A 9 3.32 -5.74 -13.05
CA ALA A 9 2.47 -6.74 -12.41
C ALA A 9 0.97 -6.41 -12.54
N GLY A 10 0.60 -5.14 -12.37
CA GLY A 10 -0.77 -4.66 -12.56
C GLY A 10 -1.28 -4.83 -13.99
N MET A 11 -0.43 -4.53 -14.99
CA MET A 11 -0.77 -4.74 -16.40
C MET A 11 -0.98 -6.22 -16.73
N VAL A 12 -0.15 -7.12 -16.19
CA VAL A 12 -0.30 -8.56 -16.37
C VAL A 12 -1.61 -9.06 -15.77
N TYR A 13 -1.94 -8.66 -14.53
CA TYR A 13 -3.24 -9.01 -13.93
C TYR A 13 -4.42 -8.49 -14.77
N GLY A 14 -4.35 -7.25 -15.26
CA GLY A 14 -5.38 -6.68 -16.13
C GLY A 14 -5.57 -7.50 -17.42
N ALA A 15 -4.48 -7.92 -18.06
CA ALA A 15 -4.53 -8.77 -19.25
C ALA A 15 -5.11 -10.16 -18.94
N CYS A 16 -4.70 -10.80 -17.84
CA CYS A 16 -5.22 -12.09 -17.40
C CYS A 16 -6.71 -12.05 -17.03
N GLY A 17 -7.22 -10.91 -16.57
CA GLY A 17 -8.64 -10.72 -16.29
C GLY A 17 -9.49 -10.42 -17.53
N GLY A 18 -8.89 -9.95 -18.63
CA GLY A 18 -9.61 -9.52 -19.83
C GLY A 18 -9.62 -10.51 -21.00
N TRP A 19 -8.73 -11.50 -21.01
CA TRP A 19 -8.53 -12.37 -22.17
C TRP A 19 -9.16 -13.77 -22.04
N PRO A 20 -8.81 -14.60 -21.05
CA PRO A 20 -9.37 -15.94 -20.93
C PRO A 20 -10.82 -15.90 -20.42
N SER A 21 -11.66 -16.85 -20.87
CA SER A 21 -13.04 -17.04 -20.38
C SER A 21 -13.11 -17.42 -18.90
N THR A 22 -11.97 -17.82 -18.31
CA THR A 22 -11.82 -18.05 -16.88
C THR A 22 -10.46 -17.52 -16.47
N ALA A 23 -10.45 -16.57 -15.53
CA ALA A 23 -9.22 -16.00 -15.02
C ALA A 23 -8.36 -17.09 -14.35
N PRO A 24 -7.06 -17.16 -14.65
CA PRO A 24 -6.15 -18.08 -13.97
C PRO A 24 -6.09 -17.79 -12.46
N GLU A 25 -5.74 -18.81 -11.67
CA GLU A 25 -5.49 -18.61 -10.25
C GLU A 25 -4.38 -17.58 -10.03
N ARG A 26 -4.56 -16.74 -9.00
CA ARG A 26 -3.60 -15.68 -8.67
C ARG A 26 -2.19 -16.22 -8.43
N SER A 27 -2.06 -17.37 -7.77
CA SER A 27 -0.79 -18.06 -7.52
C SER A 27 -0.04 -18.40 -8.81
N VAL A 28 -0.74 -18.82 -9.85
CA VAL A 28 -0.16 -19.13 -11.16
C VAL A 28 0.34 -17.85 -11.84
N VAL A 29 -0.45 -16.78 -11.79
CA VAL A 29 -0.05 -15.47 -12.33
C VAL A 29 1.18 -14.92 -11.57
N ASP A 30 1.18 -15.03 -10.25
CA ASP A 30 2.25 -14.56 -9.37
C ASP A 30 3.58 -15.29 -9.64
N ALA A 31 3.53 -16.61 -9.78
CA ALA A 31 4.69 -17.41 -10.15
C ALA A 31 5.21 -17.05 -11.55
N GLY A 32 4.29 -16.82 -12.50
CA GLY A 32 4.61 -16.39 -13.87
C GLY A 32 5.31 -15.03 -13.89
N ILE A 33 4.77 -14.02 -13.20
CA ILE A 33 5.38 -12.68 -13.09
C ILE A 33 6.75 -12.78 -12.41
N SER A 34 6.86 -13.51 -11.30
CA SER A 34 8.12 -13.70 -10.57
C SER A 34 9.21 -14.28 -11.46
N SER A 35 8.89 -15.33 -12.22
CA SER A 35 9.85 -15.99 -13.12
C SER A 35 10.17 -15.16 -14.37
N LEU A 36 9.16 -14.61 -15.05
CA LEU A 36 9.34 -13.98 -16.36
C LEU A 36 9.78 -12.51 -16.28
N HIS A 37 9.24 -11.74 -15.34
CA HIS A 37 9.56 -10.33 -15.19
C HIS A 37 10.73 -10.12 -14.23
N TYR A 38 10.65 -10.71 -13.03
CA TYR A 38 11.68 -10.53 -12.00
C TYR A 38 12.83 -11.53 -12.10
N GLY A 39 12.76 -12.53 -12.98
CA GLY A 39 13.77 -13.57 -13.16
C GLY A 39 13.98 -14.46 -11.93
N ASP A 40 13.02 -14.48 -11.01
CA ASP A 40 13.02 -15.32 -9.82
C ASP A 40 12.42 -16.69 -10.12
N SER A 41 13.30 -17.69 -10.26
CA SER A 41 12.91 -19.09 -10.49
C SER A 41 12.16 -19.74 -9.33
N SER A 42 12.22 -19.16 -8.11
CA SER A 42 11.49 -19.69 -6.96
C SER A 42 10.01 -19.31 -6.96
N GLY A 43 9.62 -18.27 -7.72
CA GLY A 43 8.24 -17.80 -7.79
C GLY A 43 7.80 -16.94 -6.61
N LEU A 44 8.71 -16.53 -5.72
CA LEU A 44 8.41 -15.93 -4.41
C LEU A 44 8.40 -14.39 -4.41
N VAL A 45 8.96 -13.72 -5.43
CA VAL A 45 9.01 -12.25 -5.47
C VAL A 45 7.61 -11.63 -5.34
N MET A 46 6.62 -12.10 -6.11
CA MET A 46 5.26 -11.56 -6.03
C MET A 46 4.58 -11.80 -4.67
N GLU A 47 4.87 -12.94 -4.04
CA GLU A 47 4.40 -13.22 -2.68
C GLU A 47 4.97 -12.21 -1.68
N LEU A 48 6.27 -11.97 -1.75
CA LEU A 48 6.99 -11.00 -0.91
C LEU A 48 6.50 -9.57 -1.10
N LEU A 49 6.23 -9.16 -2.35
CA LEU A 49 5.64 -7.84 -2.63
C LEU A 49 4.21 -7.73 -2.10
N GLY A 50 3.44 -8.82 -2.17
CA GLY A 50 2.15 -8.92 -1.52
C GLY A 50 2.24 -8.84 0.01
N GLU A 51 3.27 -9.45 0.61
CA GLU A 51 3.54 -9.33 2.05
C GLU A 51 3.84 -7.88 2.42
N ALA A 52 4.76 -7.24 1.70
CA ALA A 52 5.14 -5.85 1.90
C ALA A 52 3.95 -4.90 1.81
N SER A 53 3.09 -5.03 0.80
CA SER A 53 1.93 -4.14 0.63
C SER A 53 0.95 -4.18 1.80
N ARG A 54 0.98 -5.24 2.62
CA ARG A 54 0.18 -5.35 3.86
C ARG A 54 0.89 -4.77 5.08
N GLN A 55 2.17 -4.43 5.00
CA GLN A 55 2.94 -3.87 6.12
C GLN A 55 2.83 -2.34 6.15
N THR A 56 1.61 -1.81 6.20
CA THR A 56 1.37 -0.37 6.30
C THR A 56 0.58 -0.03 7.56
N ALA A 57 1.18 0.77 8.43
CA ALA A 57 0.51 1.30 9.63
C ALA A 57 -0.30 2.58 9.30
N PHE A 58 0.17 3.34 8.31
CA PHE A 58 -0.46 4.53 7.77
C PHE A 58 -0.23 4.55 6.26
N GLY A 59 -1.30 4.30 5.50
CA GLY A 59 -1.26 4.16 4.06
C GLY A 59 -1.53 5.46 3.31
N TRP A 60 -1.41 5.39 1.99
CA TRP A 60 -1.78 6.50 1.10
C TRP A 60 -3.27 6.85 1.22
N ASP A 61 -4.14 5.87 1.39
CA ASP A 61 -5.58 6.11 1.58
C ASP A 61 -5.87 6.85 2.90
N ASP A 62 -5.08 6.62 3.94
CA ASP A 62 -5.19 7.38 5.19
C ASP A 62 -4.74 8.83 5.00
N LEU A 63 -3.64 9.05 4.28
CA LEU A 63 -3.16 10.40 3.96
C LEU A 63 -4.19 11.16 3.14
N VAL A 64 -4.74 10.54 2.09
CA VAL A 64 -5.78 11.14 1.25
C VAL A 64 -7.00 11.49 2.10
N ARG A 65 -7.54 10.57 2.90
CA ARG A 65 -8.67 10.88 3.80
C ARG A 65 -8.35 12.00 4.78
N TYR A 66 -7.14 12.01 5.35
CA TYR A 66 -6.71 13.07 6.26
C TYR A 66 -6.67 14.46 5.59
N LEU A 67 -6.18 14.51 4.34
CA LEU A 67 -6.14 15.74 3.55
C LEU A 67 -7.54 16.18 3.14
N GLU A 68 -8.35 15.26 2.62
CA GLU A 68 -9.70 15.51 2.10
C GLU A 68 -10.74 15.85 3.17
N LEU A 69 -10.44 15.65 4.46
CA LEU A 69 -11.24 16.23 5.56
C LEU A 69 -11.34 17.76 5.48
N ASP A 70 -10.45 18.39 4.74
CA ASP A 70 -10.40 19.82 4.48
C ASP A 70 -10.82 20.09 3.03
N ALA A 71 -12.00 20.67 2.87
CA ALA A 71 -12.49 21.19 1.61
C ALA A 71 -12.27 22.71 1.60
N ASP A 72 -11.05 23.12 1.26
CA ASP A 72 -10.63 24.52 1.11
C ASP A 72 -10.90 25.40 2.36
N GLY A 73 -10.52 24.90 3.53
CA GLY A 73 -10.68 25.58 4.82
C GLY A 73 -11.97 25.24 5.56
N SER A 74 -12.85 24.42 4.96
CA SER A 74 -14.08 23.94 5.57
C SER A 74 -14.06 22.43 5.78
N LEU A 75 -14.82 21.95 6.77
CA LEU A 75 -14.89 20.52 7.07
C LEU A 75 -15.66 19.78 5.95
N ASN A 76 -14.99 18.84 5.29
CA ASN A 76 -15.63 17.95 4.34
C ASN A 76 -16.48 16.89 5.06
N LYS A 77 -17.80 17.10 5.07
CA LYS A 77 -18.76 16.24 5.77
C LYS A 77 -18.89 14.84 5.16
N ASP A 78 -18.69 14.70 3.84
CA ASP A 78 -18.80 13.42 3.16
C ASP A 78 -17.62 12.52 3.55
N VAL A 79 -16.41 13.08 3.54
CA VAL A 79 -15.21 12.38 4.00
C VAL A 79 -15.29 12.08 5.49
N LEU A 80 -15.79 13.01 6.31
CA LEU A 80 -16.04 12.76 7.73
C LEU A 80 -17.02 11.60 7.95
N ALA A 81 -18.11 11.54 7.19
CA ALA A 81 -19.11 10.49 7.33
C ALA A 81 -18.54 9.09 7.02
N VAL A 82 -17.58 8.99 6.10
CA VAL A 82 -16.90 7.73 5.75
C VAL A 82 -15.78 7.41 6.75
N ALA A 83 -14.92 8.39 7.06
CA ALA A 83 -13.73 8.19 7.89
C ALA A 83 -14.05 8.06 9.39
N LEU A 84 -15.06 8.80 9.87
CA LEU A 84 -15.44 8.93 11.28
C LEU A 84 -16.97 8.93 11.42
N PRO A 85 -17.67 7.85 11.03
CA PRO A 85 -19.14 7.83 10.97
C PRO A 85 -19.81 8.16 12.32
N ARG A 86 -19.16 7.81 13.43
CA ARG A 86 -19.65 8.09 14.80
C ARG A 86 -19.66 9.59 15.14
N LEU A 87 -18.87 10.40 14.44
CA LEU A 87 -18.73 11.83 14.72
C LEU A 87 -19.58 12.70 13.79
N ARG A 88 -20.18 12.13 12.74
CA ARG A 88 -20.98 12.89 11.76
C ARG A 88 -22.04 13.77 12.41
N ASP A 89 -22.94 13.16 13.18
CA ASP A 89 -24.09 13.87 13.76
C ASP A 89 -23.67 14.82 14.89
N SER A 90 -22.52 14.56 15.55
CA SER A 90 -21.95 15.45 16.56
C SER A 90 -21.29 16.66 15.91
N ALA A 91 -20.56 16.47 14.82
CA ALA A 91 -19.80 17.51 14.15
C ALA A 91 -20.70 18.65 13.65
N GLU A 92 -21.90 18.31 13.16
CA GLU A 92 -22.89 19.30 12.75
C GLU A 92 -23.44 20.11 13.92
N LYS A 93 -23.69 19.46 15.06
CA LYS A 93 -24.22 20.12 16.26
C LYS A 93 -23.19 21.00 16.96
N THR A 94 -21.92 20.61 16.92
CA THR A 94 -20.84 21.29 17.65
C THR A 94 -20.06 22.29 16.81
N GLY A 95 -20.30 22.36 15.49
CA GLY A 95 -19.47 23.17 14.59
C GLY A 95 -18.01 22.71 14.58
N MET A 96 -17.79 21.39 14.49
CA MET A 96 -16.45 20.80 14.56
C MET A 96 -15.50 21.41 13.52
N SER A 97 -14.29 21.75 13.95
CA SER A 97 -13.26 22.28 13.06
C SER A 97 -12.55 21.17 12.27
N VAL A 98 -11.91 21.53 11.15
CA VAL A 98 -11.03 20.62 10.38
C VAL A 98 -9.91 20.05 11.26
N VAL A 99 -9.36 20.88 12.16
CA VAL A 99 -8.28 20.47 13.08
C VAL A 99 -8.77 19.40 14.05
N ASP A 100 -9.97 19.56 14.60
CA ASP A 100 -10.56 18.58 15.52
C ASP A 100 -10.89 17.28 14.81
N ALA A 101 -11.44 17.35 13.59
CA ALA A 101 -11.73 16.18 12.76
C ALA A 101 -10.43 15.41 12.41
N ARG A 102 -9.37 16.11 12.01
CA ARG A 102 -8.04 15.52 11.73
C ARG A 102 -7.45 14.86 12.97
N ARG A 103 -7.56 15.50 14.14
CA ARG A 103 -7.11 14.93 15.41
C ARG A 103 -7.89 13.67 15.77
N ALA A 104 -9.22 13.71 15.64
CA ALA A 104 -10.07 12.56 15.86
C ALA A 104 -9.75 11.41 14.88
N TYR A 105 -9.45 11.74 13.63
CA TYR A 105 -9.08 10.75 12.63
C TYR A 105 -7.76 10.05 13.00
N LEU A 106 -6.69 10.80 13.29
CA LEU A 106 -5.43 10.22 13.75
C LEU A 106 -5.58 9.43 15.05
N ALA A 107 -6.41 9.90 15.99
CA ALA A 107 -6.71 9.16 17.21
C ALA A 107 -7.40 7.82 16.92
N SER A 108 -8.30 7.77 15.93
CA SER A 108 -8.95 6.53 15.50
C SER A 108 -7.95 5.52 14.90
N LEU A 109 -6.85 6.01 14.30
CA LEU A 109 -5.78 5.19 13.75
C LEU A 109 -4.76 4.74 14.79
N SER A 110 -4.79 5.28 16.02
CA SER A 110 -3.79 5.03 17.07
C SER A 110 -3.45 3.54 17.29
N PRO A 111 -4.41 2.59 17.35
CA PRO A 111 -4.08 1.17 17.51
C PRO A 111 -3.23 0.60 16.36
N ARG A 112 -3.46 1.06 15.12
CA ARG A 112 -2.70 0.64 13.94
C ARG A 112 -1.37 1.38 13.84
N LEU A 113 -1.33 2.67 14.17
CA LEU A 113 -0.09 3.44 14.24
C LEU A 113 0.89 2.84 15.26
N ALA A 114 0.39 2.27 16.36
CA ALA A 114 1.21 1.57 17.34
C ALA A 114 1.95 0.34 16.77
N THR A 115 1.49 -0.25 15.65
CA THR A 115 2.16 -1.38 14.99
C THR A 115 3.24 -0.95 14.00
N ALA A 116 3.49 0.36 13.82
CA ALA A 116 4.43 0.90 12.83
C ALA A 116 5.83 0.30 12.94
N ALA A 117 6.37 0.17 14.16
CA ALA A 117 7.69 -0.42 14.37
C ALA A 117 7.74 -1.89 13.91
N GLU A 118 6.69 -2.67 14.16
CA GLU A 118 6.60 -4.05 13.72
C GLU A 118 6.47 -4.15 12.19
N CYS A 119 5.62 -3.33 11.58
CA CYS A 119 5.47 -3.25 10.12
C CYS A 119 6.82 -2.91 9.46
N ASN A 120 7.55 -1.91 10.00
CA ASN A 120 8.87 -1.52 9.52
C ASN A 120 9.87 -2.68 9.60
N LEU A 121 9.90 -3.44 10.70
CA LEU A 121 10.77 -4.60 10.84
C LEU A 121 10.45 -5.69 9.80
N ARG A 122 9.17 -5.92 9.52
CA ARG A 122 8.74 -6.87 8.49
C ARG A 122 9.14 -6.39 7.09
N LEU A 123 9.02 -5.10 6.79
CA LEU A 123 9.51 -4.52 5.52
C LEU A 123 11.02 -4.72 5.35
N VAL A 124 11.82 -4.52 6.40
CA VAL A 124 13.28 -4.78 6.36
C VAL A 124 13.59 -6.27 6.08
N ARG A 125 12.80 -7.19 6.63
CA ARG A 125 12.93 -8.63 6.34
C ARG A 125 12.57 -8.94 4.88
N VAL A 126 11.47 -8.39 4.38
CA VAL A 126 11.08 -8.55 2.97
C VAL A 126 12.16 -8.00 2.04
N GLN A 127 12.67 -6.80 2.31
CA GLN A 127 13.78 -6.20 1.58
C GLN A 127 15.00 -7.12 1.53
N SER A 128 15.37 -7.73 2.66
CA SER A 128 16.51 -8.66 2.74
C SER A 128 16.28 -9.92 1.89
N ARG A 129 15.06 -10.45 1.87
CA ARG A 129 14.68 -11.63 1.07
C ARG A 129 14.65 -11.32 -0.43
N LEU A 130 14.06 -10.19 -0.83
CA LEU A 130 14.08 -9.73 -2.23
C LEU A 130 15.51 -9.51 -2.71
N ALA A 131 16.33 -8.85 -1.90
CA ALA A 131 17.74 -8.64 -2.20
C ALA A 131 18.53 -9.95 -2.29
N TRP A 132 18.05 -11.07 -1.71
CA TRP A 132 18.66 -12.39 -1.88
C TRP A 132 18.18 -13.10 -3.16
N LEU A 133 16.87 -13.08 -3.44
CA LEU A 133 16.29 -13.69 -4.64
C LEU A 133 16.79 -13.03 -5.92
N LEU A 134 17.03 -11.72 -5.88
CA LEU A 134 17.39 -10.91 -7.05
C LEU A 134 18.91 -10.73 -7.24
N ARG A 135 19.76 -11.58 -6.65
CA ARG A 135 21.25 -11.50 -6.78
C ARG A 135 21.83 -12.07 -8.08
N GLY A 136 21.00 -12.31 -9.08
CA GLY A 136 21.39 -12.96 -10.34
C GLY A 136 21.64 -11.97 -11.49
N PRO A 137 22.38 -12.39 -12.53
CA PRO A 137 22.68 -11.54 -13.69
C PRO A 137 21.44 -11.13 -14.51
N ARG A 138 20.32 -11.84 -14.36
CA ARG A 138 19.03 -11.51 -15.02
C ARG A 138 18.10 -10.65 -14.17
N THR A 139 18.39 -10.43 -12.88
CA THR A 139 17.41 -10.01 -11.87
C THR A 139 17.64 -8.63 -11.26
N SER A 140 18.63 -7.86 -11.75
CA SER A 140 19.17 -6.69 -11.05
C SER A 140 18.51 -5.33 -11.38
N GLN A 141 17.73 -5.19 -12.45
CA GLN A 141 17.29 -3.87 -12.92
C GLN A 141 16.17 -3.26 -12.05
N ASP A 142 15.27 -4.09 -11.52
CA ASP A 142 14.10 -3.62 -10.76
C ASP A 142 14.36 -3.53 -9.26
N LEU A 143 15.39 -4.21 -8.75
CA LEU A 143 15.70 -4.23 -7.32
C LEU A 143 15.82 -2.82 -6.72
N PRO A 144 16.55 -1.84 -7.32
CA PRO A 144 16.60 -0.48 -6.78
C PRO A 144 15.22 0.19 -6.65
N ALA A 145 14.34 -0.01 -7.63
CA ALA A 145 12.99 0.55 -7.59
C ALA A 145 12.14 -0.11 -6.50
N LEU A 146 12.25 -1.43 -6.34
CA LEU A 146 11.59 -2.17 -5.27
C LEU A 146 12.06 -1.73 -3.89
N ILE A 147 13.36 -1.47 -3.71
CA ILE A 147 13.88 -0.93 -2.44
C ILE A 147 13.26 0.42 -2.11
N VAL A 148 13.25 1.35 -3.07
CA VAL A 148 12.64 2.68 -2.87
C VAL A 148 11.15 2.57 -2.55
N ALA A 149 10.44 1.64 -3.19
CA ALA A 149 9.02 1.41 -2.92
C ALA A 149 8.79 0.90 -1.48
N LEU A 150 9.61 -0.03 -1.00
CA LEU A 150 9.54 -0.53 0.38
C LEU A 150 9.92 0.53 1.41
N GLU A 151 10.93 1.35 1.12
CA GLU A 151 11.31 2.47 1.97
C GLU A 151 10.17 3.48 2.09
N GLY A 152 9.47 3.77 0.99
CA GLY A 152 8.29 4.64 0.98
C GLY A 152 7.09 4.12 1.80
N GLN A 153 7.05 2.83 2.13
CA GLN A 153 6.00 2.27 3.00
C GLN A 153 6.31 2.40 4.49
N ARG A 154 7.57 2.70 4.85
CA ARG A 154 7.99 2.79 6.25
C ARG A 154 7.49 4.09 6.86
N LEU A 155 6.89 3.99 8.05
CA LEU A 155 6.52 5.16 8.84
C LEU A 155 7.71 5.56 9.73
N LEU A 156 8.11 6.84 9.70
CA LEU A 156 9.24 7.39 10.47
C LEU A 156 8.92 7.54 11.96
#